data_AF-A0A4Y2ITY7-F1
#
_entry.id   AF-A0A4Y2ITY7-F1
#
_cell.length_a   1.000
_cell.length_b   1.000
_cell.length_c   1.000
_cell.angle_alpha   90.00
_cell.angle_beta   90.00
_cell.angle_gamma   90.00
#
_symmetry.space_group_name_H-M   'P 1'
#
loop_
_entity.id
_entity.type
_entity.pdbx_description
1 polymer ?
#
loop_
_entity_poly.entity_id
_entity_poly.type
_entity_poly.pdbx_seq_one_letter_code
_entity_poly.pdbx_strand_id
1 'polypeptide(L)'
;MAGYHDLSEFERGVIVGAREMVHSIFEVAMKFEFSRTTISRVYHEYRASGKTSYLRHCCGRKTIMQERDQRRLTRIIKRDRRASLPQIAADFTAGPSTSISVRTVQRNIIDHRFRSRRPTRVPLMTARY
;
A
#
# COMPACT_ATOMS: atom_id res chain seq x y z
N MET A 1 26.05 0.37 -10.64
CA MET A 1 24.65 0.55 -10.21
C MET A 1 24.05 -0.83 -9.97
N ALA A 2 24.17 -1.38 -8.76
CA ALA A 2 23.56 -2.67 -8.44
C ALA A 2 22.06 -2.43 -8.22
N GLY A 3 21.24 -2.82 -9.19
CA GLY A 3 19.79 -2.80 -9.02
C GLY A 3 19.40 -3.70 -7.85
N TYR A 4 18.69 -3.14 -6.88
CA TYR A 4 18.06 -3.92 -5.81
C TYR A 4 16.91 -4.73 -6.42
N HIS A 5 17.24 -5.86 -7.04
CA HIS A 5 16.25 -6.87 -7.37
C HIS A 5 16.02 -7.71 -6.13
N ASP A 6 14.88 -7.48 -5.47
CA ASP A 6 14.41 -8.37 -4.41
C ASP A 6 14.15 -9.76 -5.02
N LEU A 7 14.67 -10.81 -4.38
CA LEU A 7 14.40 -12.19 -4.78
C LEU A 7 12.90 -12.46 -4.76
N SER A 8 12.41 -13.10 -5.82
CA SER A 8 11.06 -13.65 -5.86
C SER A 8 10.86 -14.73 -4.79
N GLU A 9 9.61 -14.97 -4.42
CA GLU A 9 9.25 -16.02 -3.46
C GLU A 9 9.71 -17.39 -3.93
N PHE A 10 9.67 -17.64 -5.25
CA PHE A 10 10.17 -18.87 -5.86
C PHE A 10 11.68 -19.03 -5.65
N GLU A 11 12.48 -18.01 -5.99
CA GLU A 11 13.94 -18.06 -5.82
C GLU A 11 14.35 -18.24 -4.35
N ARG A 12 13.64 -17.56 -3.42
CA ARG A 12 13.84 -17.78 -1.98
C ARG A 12 13.51 -19.22 -1.57
N GLY A 13 12.43 -19.78 -2.11
CA GLY A 13 12.05 -21.19 -1.90
C GLY A 13 13.12 -22.16 -2.41
N VAL A 14 13.69 -21.91 -3.59
CA VAL A 14 14.78 -22.72 -4.17
C VAL A 14 16.02 -22.69 -3.27
N ILE A 15 16.42 -21.51 -2.79
CA ILE A 15 17.57 -21.35 -1.87
C ILE A 15 17.35 -22.14 -0.58
N VAL A 16 16.17 -22.01 0.04
CA VAL A 16 15.84 -22.72 1.28
C VAL A 16 15.79 -24.23 1.05
N GLY A 17 15.13 -24.69 -0.01
CA GLY A 17 15.04 -26.11 -0.34
C GLY A 17 16.41 -26.74 -0.55
N ALA A 18 17.29 -26.09 -1.31
CA ALA A 18 18.64 -26.59 -1.53
C ALA A 18 19.46 -26.68 -0.23
N ARG A 19 19.28 -25.73 0.69
CA ARG A 19 19.95 -25.73 2.00
C ARG A 19 19.41 -26.77 2.97
N GLU A 20 18.11 -27.06 2.93
CA GLU A 20 17.48 -28.16 3.68
C GLU A 20 17.95 -29.53 3.17
N MET A 21 18.25 -29.65 1.87
CA MET A 21 18.93 -30.83 1.29
C MET A 21 20.44 -30.89 1.62
N VAL A 22 20.92 -30.08 2.58
CA VAL A 22 22.29 -30.07 3.10
C VAL A 22 23.37 -29.68 2.08
N HIS A 23 23.00 -29.03 0.96
CA HIS A 23 23.98 -28.47 0.03
C HIS A 23 24.77 -27.32 0.63
N SER A 24 26.07 -27.23 0.33
CA SER A 24 26.91 -26.12 0.81
C SER A 24 26.49 -24.79 0.17
N ILE A 25 26.77 -23.65 0.84
CA ILE A 25 26.44 -22.32 0.29
C ILE A 25 27.12 -22.11 -1.08
N PHE A 26 28.32 -22.67 -1.24
CA PHE A 26 29.07 -22.60 -2.49
C PHE A 26 28.38 -23.40 -3.61
N GLU A 27 27.93 -24.63 -3.34
CA GLU A 27 27.18 -25.45 -4.30
C GLU A 27 25.90 -24.76 -4.78
N VAL A 28 25.15 -24.17 -3.85
CA VAL A 28 23.91 -23.43 -4.16
C VAL A 28 24.21 -22.20 -5.01
N ALA A 29 25.29 -21.47 -4.71
CA ALA A 29 25.73 -20.32 -5.48
C ALA A 29 26.13 -20.70 -6.92
N MET A 30 26.86 -21.79 -7.08
CA MET A 30 27.29 -22.29 -8.39
C MET A 30 26.10 -22.81 -9.23
N LYS A 31 25.11 -23.43 -8.59
CA LYS A 31 23.99 -24.06 -9.28
C LYS A 31 22.90 -23.07 -9.71
N PHE A 32 22.63 -22.06 -8.89
CA PHE A 32 21.52 -21.13 -9.10
C PHE A 32 21.98 -19.68 -9.33
N GLU A 33 23.29 -19.45 -9.46
CA GLU A 33 23.91 -18.16 -9.77
C GLU A 33 23.58 -17.02 -8.78
N PHE A 34 23.13 -17.35 -7.58
CA PHE A 34 22.94 -16.37 -6.52
C PHE A 34 24.25 -16.05 -5.81
N SER A 35 24.41 -14.80 -5.39
CA SER A 35 25.56 -14.43 -4.55
C SER A 35 25.52 -15.16 -3.21
N ARG A 36 26.69 -15.58 -2.72
CA ARG A 36 26.85 -16.28 -1.44
C ARG A 36 26.26 -15.48 -0.25
N THR A 37 26.39 -14.15 -0.30
CA THR A 37 25.82 -13.25 0.72
C THR A 37 24.30 -13.29 0.74
N THR A 38 23.67 -13.35 -0.44
CA THR A 38 22.21 -13.46 -0.58
C THR A 38 21.72 -14.79 -0.04
N ILE A 39 22.38 -15.90 -0.40
CA ILE A 39 22.05 -17.24 0.10
C ILE A 39 22.15 -17.29 1.64
N SER A 40 23.26 -16.81 2.20
CA SER A 40 23.44 -16.76 3.67
C SER A 40 22.35 -15.94 4.35
N ARG A 41 22.01 -14.77 3.79
CA ARG A 41 20.98 -13.90 4.36
C ARG A 41 19.61 -14.56 4.33
N VAL A 42 19.20 -15.10 3.19
CA VAL A 42 17.90 -15.79 3.05
C VAL A 42 17.81 -16.99 3.98
N TYR A 43 18.87 -17.80 4.08
CA TYR A 43 18.86 -18.97 4.96
C TYR A 43 18.83 -18.58 6.44
N HIS A 44 19.53 -17.51 6.83
CA HIS A 44 19.48 -17.00 8.20
C HIS A 44 18.11 -16.41 8.56
N GLU A 45 17.50 -15.68 7.62
CA GLU A 45 16.13 -15.16 7.70
C GLU A 45 15.10 -16.29 7.88
N TYR A 46 15.24 -17.36 7.09
CA TYR A 46 14.41 -18.57 7.17
C TYR A 46 14.61 -19.31 8.49
N ARG A 47 15.84 -19.55 8.96
CA ARG A 47 16.10 -20.25 10.23
C ARG A 47 15.54 -19.50 11.44
N ALA A 48 15.49 -18.17 11.39
CA ALA A 48 14.92 -17.35 12.46
C ALA A 48 13.39 -17.29 12.43
N SER A 49 12.78 -17.22 11.25
CA SER A 49 11.33 -16.96 11.10
C SER A 49 10.49 -18.18 10.69
N GLY A 50 11.13 -19.24 10.19
CA GLY A 50 10.48 -20.39 9.55
C GLY A 50 9.79 -20.08 8.22
N LYS A 51 9.99 -18.87 7.67
CA LYS A 51 9.28 -18.39 6.48
C LYS A 51 10.27 -18.05 5.37
N THR A 52 9.94 -18.44 4.15
CA THR A 52 10.70 -18.08 2.94
C THR A 52 10.38 -16.66 2.50
N SER A 53 9.15 -16.19 2.68
CA SER A 53 8.72 -14.85 2.27
C SER A 53 8.40 -13.93 3.46
N TYR A 54 8.68 -12.64 3.25
CA TYR A 54 8.23 -11.56 4.13
C TYR A 54 7.06 -10.85 3.45
N LEU A 55 5.83 -11.20 3.83
CA LEU A 55 4.66 -10.39 3.52
C LEU A 55 4.82 -9.03 4.20
N ARG A 56 5.36 -8.05 3.47
CA ARG A 56 5.54 -6.65 3.87
C ARG A 56 4.21 -5.88 4.08
N HIS A 57 3.08 -6.58 4.16
CA HIS A 57 1.73 -5.99 4.21
C HIS A 57 1.51 -4.98 5.34
N CYS A 58 2.29 -5.06 6.42
CA CYS A 58 2.16 -4.17 7.57
C CYS A 58 3.36 -3.24 7.76
N CYS A 59 4.32 -3.21 6.83
CA CYS A 59 5.44 -2.28 6.94
C CYS A 59 5.12 -0.96 6.23
N GLY A 60 5.19 0.15 6.96
CA GLY A 60 4.93 1.48 6.43
C GLY A 60 4.56 2.49 7.51
N ARG A 61 4.48 3.75 7.11
CA ARG A 61 4.03 4.83 7.99
C ARG A 61 2.55 4.63 8.34
N LYS A 62 2.24 4.53 9.63
CA LYS A 62 0.85 4.45 10.11
C LYS A 62 0.04 5.66 9.62
N THR A 63 -1.19 5.42 9.19
CA THR A 63 -2.10 6.48 8.79
C THR A 63 -2.55 7.27 10.01
N ILE A 64 -2.56 8.61 9.91
CA ILE A 64 -3.03 9.49 10.98
C ILE A 64 -4.51 9.24 11.28
N MET A 65 -5.28 8.85 10.27
CA MET A 65 -6.71 8.68 10.41
C MET A 65 -7.07 7.29 10.93
N GLN A 66 -7.80 7.26 12.04
CA GLN A 66 -8.26 6.02 12.66
C GLN A 66 -9.57 5.52 12.04
N GLU A 67 -9.97 4.31 12.39
CA GLU A 67 -11.24 3.73 11.90
C GLU A 67 -12.47 4.57 12.34
N ARG A 68 -12.44 5.14 13.54
CA ARG A 68 -13.51 6.02 14.04
C ARG A 68 -13.66 7.29 13.17
N ASP A 69 -12.53 7.88 12.79
CA ASP A 69 -12.49 9.04 11.93
C ASP A 69 -12.99 8.72 10.52
N GLN A 70 -12.63 7.55 9.98
CA GLN A 70 -13.17 7.05 8.71
C GLN A 70 -14.70 6.89 8.76
N ARG A 71 -15.24 6.28 9.83
CA ARG A 71 -16.69 6.16 10.04
C ARG A 71 -17.39 7.52 10.19
N ARG A 72 -16.71 8.54 10.69
CA ARG A 72 -17.25 9.90 10.77
C ARG A 72 -17.21 10.61 9.41
N LEU A 73 -16.09 10.51 8.70
CA LEU A 73 -15.93 11.06 7.36
C LEU A 73 -16.97 10.48 6.38
N THR A 74 -17.21 9.17 6.43
CA THR A 74 -18.25 8.52 5.61
C THR A 74 -19.66 9.01 5.93
N ARG A 75 -19.97 9.33 7.19
CA ARG A 75 -21.26 9.93 7.59
C ARG A 75 -21.42 11.34 7.03
N ILE A 76 -20.38 12.18 7.09
CA ILE A 76 -20.39 13.54 6.53
C ILE A 76 -20.64 13.49 5.02
N ILE A 77 -19.92 12.63 4.29
CA ILE A 77 -20.08 12.50 2.83
C ILE A 77 -21.46 11.96 2.45
N LYS A 78 -22.02 11.02 3.23
CA LYS A 78 -23.35 10.47 2.97
C LYS A 78 -24.47 11.48 3.25
N ARG A 79 -24.29 12.38 4.23
CA ARG A 79 -25.21 13.49 4.51
C ARG A 79 -25.25 14.45 3.32
N ASP A 80 -24.10 14.95 2.89
CA ASP A 80 -23.99 15.96 1.84
C ASP A 80 -23.10 15.51 0.67
N ARG A 81 -23.65 14.66 -0.20
CA ARG A 81 -22.91 14.08 -1.34
C ARG A 81 -22.39 15.10 -2.38
N ARG A 82 -22.88 16.34 -2.33
CA ARG A 82 -22.51 17.44 -3.24
C ARG A 82 -21.52 18.42 -2.62
N ALA A 83 -21.16 18.26 -1.34
CA ALA A 83 -20.24 19.15 -0.65
C ALA A 83 -18.85 19.13 -1.30
N SER A 84 -18.20 20.29 -1.32
CA SER A 84 -16.82 20.43 -1.82
C SER A 84 -15.82 19.89 -0.81
N LEU A 85 -14.61 19.52 -1.27
CA LEU A 85 -13.56 19.01 -0.39
C LEU A 85 -13.23 19.95 0.80
N PRO A 86 -13.11 21.29 0.63
CA PRO A 86 -12.88 22.19 1.75
C PRO A 86 -14.02 22.21 2.76
N GLN A 87 -15.27 22.15 2.30
CA GLN A 87 -16.44 22.08 3.18
C GLN A 87 -16.44 20.78 4.00
N ILE A 88 -16.18 19.64 3.34
CA ILE A 88 -16.08 18.34 4.03
C ILE A 88 -14.95 18.37 5.06
N ALA A 89 -13.81 18.98 4.75
CA ALA A 89 -12.69 19.10 5.67
C ALA A 89 -13.00 20.04 6.85
N ALA A 90 -13.72 21.14 6.61
CA ALA A 90 -14.17 22.05 7.66
C ALA A 90 -15.15 21.34 8.61
N ASP A 91 -16.16 20.65 8.08
CA ASP A 91 -17.12 19.87 8.86
C ASP A 91 -16.44 18.75 9.65
N PHE A 92 -15.41 18.14 9.04
CA PHE A 92 -14.61 17.14 9.71
C PHE A 92 -13.81 17.75 10.88
N THR A 93 -13.22 18.92 10.69
CA THR A 93 -12.40 19.59 11.72
C THR A 93 -13.26 20.21 12.84
N ALA A 94 -14.52 20.56 12.56
CA ALA A 94 -15.47 21.07 13.54
C ALA A 94 -15.89 20.04 14.62
N GLY A 95 -15.53 18.76 14.46
CA GLY A 95 -15.81 17.72 15.45
C GLY A 95 -14.64 17.46 16.39
N PRO A 96 -14.82 16.57 17.39
CA PRO A 96 -13.77 16.20 18.35
C PRO A 96 -12.64 15.32 17.74
N SER A 97 -12.57 15.21 16.42
CA SER A 97 -11.58 14.39 15.71
C SER A 97 -10.24 15.13 15.61
N THR A 98 -9.18 14.36 15.35
CA THR A 98 -7.85 14.90 15.04
C THR A 98 -7.93 15.87 13.87
N SER A 99 -7.34 17.06 14.01
CA SER A 99 -7.22 18.00 12.89
C SER A 99 -6.33 17.38 11.80
N ILE A 100 -6.85 17.34 10.58
CA ILE A 100 -6.17 16.74 9.44
C ILE A 100 -6.19 17.70 8.26
N SER A 101 -5.16 17.61 7.42
CA SER A 101 -5.09 18.43 6.21
C SER A 101 -6.15 18.01 5.19
N VAL A 102 -6.61 18.97 4.39
CA VAL A 102 -7.55 18.74 3.27
C VAL A 102 -7.03 17.63 2.34
N ARG A 103 -5.71 17.57 2.11
CA ARG A 103 -5.08 16.53 1.28
C ARG A 103 -5.23 15.13 1.87
N THR A 104 -5.22 15.00 3.20
CA THR A 104 -5.42 13.72 3.88
C THR A 104 -6.88 13.26 3.77
N VAL A 105 -7.82 14.19 3.93
CA VAL A 105 -9.25 13.94 3.68
C VAL A 105 -9.47 13.47 2.25
N GLN A 106 -8.90 14.16 1.26
CA GLN A 106 -9.03 13.78 -0.15
C GLN A 106 -8.48 12.38 -0.44
N ARG A 107 -7.30 12.04 0.06
CA ARG A 107 -6.72 10.69 -0.13
C ARG A 107 -7.65 9.62 0.39
N ASN A 108 -8.18 9.80 1.60
CA ASN A 108 -9.04 8.79 2.17
C ASN A 108 -10.39 8.66 1.44
N ILE A 109 -10.96 9.76 0.96
CA ILE A 109 -12.14 9.73 0.11
C ILE A 109 -11.90 8.85 -1.14
N ILE A 110 -10.74 9.00 -1.78
CA ILE A 110 -10.35 8.22 -2.96
C ILE A 110 -10.12 6.75 -2.60
N ASP A 111 -9.39 6.48 -1.52
CA ASP A 111 -9.09 5.11 -1.04
C ASP A 111 -10.38 4.35 -0.73
N HIS A 112 -11.35 5.03 -0.11
CA HIS A 112 -12.69 4.51 0.19
C HIS A 112 -13.67 4.60 -0.99
N ARG A 113 -13.17 4.87 -2.20
CA ARG A 113 -13.93 4.84 -3.47
C ARG A 113 -15.11 5.83 -3.53
N PHE A 114 -15.13 6.86 -2.70
CA PHE A 114 -16.08 7.95 -2.83
C PHE A 114 -15.68 8.86 -3.99
N ARG A 115 -16.26 8.61 -5.17
CA ARG A 115 -16.07 9.45 -6.36
C ARG A 115 -17.31 10.29 -6.60
N SER A 116 -17.12 11.56 -6.93
CA SER A 116 -18.24 12.40 -7.37
C SER A 116 -18.80 11.86 -8.69
N ARG A 117 -20.11 11.60 -8.74
CA ARG A 117 -20.80 11.36 -10.01
C ARG A 117 -21.11 12.71 -10.66
N ARG A 118 -20.09 13.39 -11.19
CA ARG A 118 -20.33 14.56 -12.05
C ARG A 118 -20.51 14.05 -13.48
N PRO A 119 -21.68 14.23 -14.11
CA PRO A 119 -21.73 14.23 -15.56
C PRO A 119 -20.80 15.36 -16.03
N THR A 120 -19.91 15.06 -16.98
CA THR A 120 -19.13 16.08 -17.67
C THR A 120 -20.13 17.11 -18.22
N ARG A 121 -19.95 18.41 -17.93
CA ARG A 121 -20.81 19.45 -18.51
C ARG A 121 -20.67 19.36 -20.02
N VAL A 122 -21.68 18.82 -20.69
CA VAL A 122 -21.80 18.92 -22.14
C VAL A 122 -21.95 20.40 -22.49
N PRO A 123 -21.26 20.89 -23.53
CA PRO A 123 -21.49 22.26 -23.99
C PRO A 123 -22.95 22.38 -24.43
N LEU A 124 -23.64 23.43 -23.96
CA LEU A 124 -24.96 23.77 -24.47
C LEU A 124 -24.77 24.25 -25.91
N MET A 125 -25.25 23.48 -26.88
CA MET A 125 -25.29 23.89 -28.27
C MET A 125 -26.38 24.97 -28.40
N THR A 126 -26.01 26.24 -28.34
CA THR A 126 -26.90 27.31 -28.78
C THR A 126 -26.98 27.25 -30.30
N ALA A 127 -28.17 26.97 -30.83
CA ALA A 127 -28.43 27.04 -32.26
C ALA A 127 -28.12 28.47 -32.75
N ARG A 128 -27.23 28.58 -33.72
CA ARG A 128 -27.06 29.80 -34.50
C ARG A 128 -28.15 29.79 -35.57
N TYR A 129 -29.02 30.79 -35.52
CA TYR A 129 -29.93 31.15 -36.61
C TYR A 129 -29.12 31.60 -37.83
#